data_AF-A0A7V4LH86-F1
#
_entry.id   AF-A0A7V4LH86-F1
#
_cell.length_a   1.000
_cell.length_b   1.000
_cell.length_c   1.000
_cell.angle_alpha   90.00
_cell.angle_beta   90.00
_cell.angle_gamma   90.00
#
_symmetry.space_group_name_H-M   'P 1'
#
loop_
_entity.id
_entity.type
_entity.pdbx_description
1 polymer ?
#
loop_
_entity_poly.entity_id
_entity_poly.type
_entity_poly.pdbx_seq_one_letter_code
_entity_poly.pdbx_strand_id
1 'polypeptide(L)'
;MDQHATGRSQKTFRYFVRLVLWATAGMTGCSEGHWVAILPDAGDASADGDSIAEADAPDVAPDAPPADGDTGPETTPDVAPETDADDGSADDAAADDAPPPPPANRFGIGLVGPGDAFDLDLAADLAGPGGFVKLIFPGVTRDTPGPDPSWVEAIRQTYARDLVPVVRIGPPWGDNDVRNDADPGSNFLAYTALAAAYRRVVSALPLREGWPIWIEVHNEPNLCYEWVCTPGTVPGDWIGYEQTAREYAALLRDVADALHGIGDPRIRVLNAGLAPGGARRCQCGGDGYEAGVTALDFLREMLSPAGGVPDLAARLDGFASHSYPAEGMGWGFWVPYDRAGTGLRFFESELTAIRRADLPVFLTETGWCTPGERCRENGGTREQVAEWTARAYEEFWLGHPSVAAVMPFMLRDPGWNDFAWVAPDGTHYPVYDRVRALRCGRIPGRCP
;
A
#
# COMPACT_ATOMS: atom_id res chain seq x y z
N MET A 1 19.55 5.90 20.61
CA MET A 1 18.86 6.11 19.33
C MET A 1 19.94 6.42 18.31
N ASP A 2 20.23 5.46 17.43
CA ASP A 2 21.42 5.49 16.59
C ASP A 2 21.25 6.30 15.30
N GLN A 3 22.29 7.05 14.94
CA GLN A 3 22.32 7.85 13.71
C GLN A 3 22.70 7.04 12.45
N HIS A 4 22.82 5.71 12.55
CA HIS A 4 23.38 4.85 11.49
C HIS A 4 22.41 4.44 10.37
N ALA A 5 21.11 4.78 10.44
CA ALA A 5 20.12 4.42 9.42
C ALA A 5 20.26 5.19 8.09
N THR A 6 20.91 6.36 8.10
CA THR A 6 20.90 7.33 6.98
C THR A 6 21.64 6.88 5.70
N GLY A 7 22.54 5.90 5.80
CA GLY A 7 23.40 5.48 4.69
C GLY A 7 22.77 4.53 3.67
N ARG A 8 21.67 3.84 4.01
CA ARG A 8 21.10 2.78 3.14
C ARG A 8 19.89 3.26 2.31
N SER A 9 19.06 4.16 2.84
CA SER A 9 17.87 4.69 2.13
C SER A 9 18.21 5.40 0.82
N GLN A 10 19.38 6.05 0.72
CA GLN A 10 19.83 6.74 -0.49
C GLN A 10 19.99 5.86 -1.74
N LYS A 11 20.05 4.53 -1.61
CA LYS A 11 20.03 3.63 -2.78
C LYS A 11 18.61 3.50 -3.36
N THR A 12 17.65 3.11 -2.54
CA THR A 12 16.22 3.00 -2.91
C THR A 12 15.67 4.34 -3.43
N PHE A 13 16.09 5.45 -2.82
CA PHE A 13 15.77 6.83 -3.17
C PHE A 13 16.02 7.21 -4.65
N ARG A 14 16.96 6.55 -5.35
CA ARG A 14 17.23 6.81 -6.78
C ARG A 14 16.23 6.17 -7.73
N TYR A 15 15.41 5.22 -7.28
CA TYR A 15 14.56 4.40 -8.16
C TYR A 15 13.14 4.93 -8.38
N PHE A 16 12.46 5.46 -7.36
CA PHE A 16 11.20 6.20 -7.52
C PHE A 16 11.34 7.27 -8.61
N VAL A 17 12.42 8.06 -8.50
CA VAL A 17 12.78 9.09 -9.46
C VAL A 17 12.97 8.50 -10.86
N ARG A 18 13.79 7.44 -11.03
CA ARG A 18 14.04 6.80 -12.33
C ARG A 18 12.79 6.26 -13.03
N LEU A 19 11.80 5.75 -12.30
CA LEU A 19 10.58 5.16 -12.91
C LEU A 19 9.67 6.26 -13.48
N VAL A 20 9.42 7.29 -12.68
CA VAL A 20 8.70 8.52 -13.07
C VAL A 20 9.41 9.27 -14.21
N LEU A 21 10.75 9.36 -14.18
CA LEU A 21 11.55 10.07 -15.17
C LEU A 21 11.52 9.43 -16.58
N TRP A 22 11.11 8.17 -16.74
CA TRP A 22 11.12 7.47 -18.05
C TRP A 22 9.74 7.37 -18.72
N ALA A 23 8.65 7.33 -17.94
CA ALA A 23 7.28 7.40 -18.45
C ALA A 23 6.97 8.68 -19.26
N THR A 24 7.81 9.71 -19.12
CA THR A 24 7.77 10.98 -19.87
C THR A 24 8.75 11.05 -21.05
N ALA A 25 9.63 10.05 -21.22
CA ALA A 25 10.65 10.03 -22.27
C ALA A 25 10.44 8.93 -23.33
N GLY A 26 9.71 7.86 -23.01
CA GLY A 26 9.61 6.67 -23.87
C GLY A 26 8.55 6.68 -24.98
N MET A 27 7.67 7.70 -25.06
CA MET A 27 6.47 7.64 -25.94
C MET A 27 6.39 8.67 -27.07
N THR A 28 7.38 9.55 -27.25
CA THR A 28 7.48 10.40 -28.45
C THR A 28 8.05 9.62 -29.64
N GLY A 29 7.35 8.57 -30.08
CA GLY A 29 7.90 7.55 -30.99
C GLY A 29 6.89 6.71 -31.78
N CYS A 30 5.67 7.20 -31.99
CA CYS A 30 4.65 6.52 -32.82
C CYS A 30 3.93 7.53 -33.74
N SER A 31 4.56 7.82 -34.88
CA SER A 31 3.90 8.44 -36.05
C SER A 31 4.01 7.51 -37.26
N GLU A 32 3.04 7.58 -38.16
CA GLU A 32 2.90 6.66 -39.29
C GLU A 32 4.06 6.77 -40.31
N GLY A 33 4.61 5.65 -40.78
CA GLY A 33 5.64 5.68 -41.82
C GLY A 33 6.31 4.34 -42.16
N HIS A 34 5.84 3.71 -43.25
CA HIS A 34 6.59 2.78 -44.13
C HIS A 34 7.77 1.98 -43.55
N TRP A 35 7.50 0.73 -43.12
CA TRP A 35 8.55 -0.28 -42.99
C TRP A 35 8.92 -0.88 -44.35
N VAL A 36 10.14 -0.63 -44.82
CA VAL A 36 10.79 -1.44 -45.86
C VAL A 36 11.57 -2.55 -45.17
N ALA A 37 11.30 -3.81 -45.51
CA ALA A 37 11.98 -4.95 -44.91
C ALA A 37 13.41 -5.10 -45.45
N ILE A 38 14.39 -5.21 -44.55
CA ILE A 38 15.74 -5.69 -44.85
C ILE A 38 16.09 -6.76 -43.81
N LEU A 39 16.27 -7.99 -44.28
CA LEU A 39 16.87 -9.09 -43.50
C LEU A 39 18.40 -8.99 -43.58
N PRO A 40 19.13 -9.39 -42.52
CA PRO A 40 20.45 -9.99 -42.64
C PRO A 40 20.35 -11.53 -42.64
N ASP A 41 21.17 -12.17 -43.46
CA ASP A 41 21.26 -13.63 -43.57
C ASP A 41 21.92 -14.32 -42.36
N ALA A 42 21.76 -15.65 -42.29
CA ALA A 42 22.52 -16.51 -41.39
C ALA A 42 24.01 -16.64 -41.80
N GLY A 43 24.87 -17.01 -40.85
CA GLY A 43 26.27 -17.36 -41.09
C GLY A 43 26.80 -18.32 -40.04
N ASP A 44 27.27 -19.49 -40.47
CA ASP A 44 27.75 -20.57 -39.60
C ASP A 44 29.10 -20.32 -38.93
N ALA A 45 29.32 -20.93 -37.76
CA ALA A 45 30.64 -21.15 -37.18
C ALA A 45 30.68 -22.37 -36.22
N SER A 46 30.83 -23.57 -36.78
CA SER A 46 31.50 -24.71 -36.11
C SER A 46 33.03 -24.54 -36.21
N ALA A 47 33.95 -25.11 -35.43
CA ALA A 47 33.97 -26.03 -34.28
C ALA A 47 35.28 -25.71 -33.45
N ASP A 48 35.94 -26.53 -32.62
CA ASP A 48 35.82 -27.94 -32.22
C ASP A 48 36.60 -28.23 -30.90
N GLY A 49 36.25 -29.30 -30.18
CA GLY A 49 37.09 -30.01 -29.18
C GLY A 49 37.48 -29.33 -27.85
N ASP A 50 37.92 -30.05 -26.82
CA ASP A 50 37.93 -31.51 -26.58
C ASP A 50 38.12 -31.81 -25.06
N SER A 51 37.52 -32.93 -24.56
CA SER A 51 37.68 -33.76 -23.31
C SER A 51 38.46 -33.26 -22.04
N ILE A 52 38.58 -33.94 -20.87
CA ILE A 52 38.47 -35.34 -20.39
C ILE A 52 38.11 -35.38 -18.87
N ALA A 53 37.63 -36.53 -18.36
CA ALA A 53 37.57 -37.00 -16.95
C ALA A 53 36.51 -36.35 -16.01
N GLU A 54 35.78 -37.05 -15.11
CA GLU A 54 36.10 -38.12 -14.12
C GLU A 54 37.01 -37.64 -12.96
N ALA A 55 36.72 -37.80 -11.67
CA ALA A 55 35.59 -38.40 -10.93
C ALA A 55 35.38 -37.58 -9.60
N ASP A 56 34.69 -37.96 -8.52
CA ASP A 56 34.08 -39.21 -8.05
C ASP A 56 33.01 -38.93 -6.94
N ALA A 57 32.35 -39.95 -6.38
CA ALA A 57 31.45 -39.88 -5.21
C ALA A 57 32.03 -40.60 -3.97
N PRO A 58 31.40 -40.48 -2.79
CA PRO A 58 30.79 -41.69 -2.21
C PRO A 58 29.49 -41.49 -1.40
N ASP A 59 28.75 -42.58 -1.21
CA ASP A 59 27.54 -42.67 -0.37
C ASP A 59 27.81 -42.54 1.14
N VAL A 60 26.86 -41.95 1.88
CA VAL A 60 26.44 -42.45 3.21
C VAL A 60 24.93 -42.22 3.41
N ALA A 61 24.20 -43.28 3.73
CA ALA A 61 22.84 -43.28 4.29
C ALA A 61 22.53 -44.67 4.89
N PRO A 62 21.44 -44.85 5.66
CA PRO A 62 20.74 -43.92 6.56
C PRO A 62 20.82 -44.41 8.02
N ASP A 63 20.21 -43.70 8.99
CA ASP A 63 19.92 -44.30 10.30
C ASP A 63 18.67 -43.72 10.98
N ALA A 64 17.77 -44.62 11.39
CA ALA A 64 16.61 -44.43 12.27
C ALA A 64 16.17 -45.84 12.71
N PRO A 65 15.95 -46.09 14.02
CA PRO A 65 14.57 -46.11 14.56
C PRO A 65 14.56 -45.74 16.07
N PRO A 66 13.54 -46.05 16.90
CA PRO A 66 12.18 -46.54 16.63
C PRO A 66 11.06 -45.64 17.18
N ALA A 67 9.82 -46.10 17.06
CA ALA A 67 8.65 -45.52 17.70
C ALA A 67 8.07 -46.48 18.76
N ASP A 68 7.64 -45.91 19.88
CA ASP A 68 6.66 -46.45 20.81
C ASP A 68 5.63 -45.31 21.09
N GLY A 69 4.36 -45.56 21.39
CA GLY A 69 3.70 -46.87 21.48
C GLY A 69 2.77 -47.00 22.68
N ASP A 70 1.75 -46.13 22.81
CA ASP A 70 0.64 -46.38 23.75
C ASP A 70 -0.71 -45.82 23.24
N THR A 71 -1.80 -46.48 23.62
CA THR A 71 -3.18 -46.17 23.26
C THR A 71 -4.12 -46.52 24.43
N GLY A 72 -4.50 -45.51 25.22
CA GLY A 72 -5.44 -45.62 26.34
C GLY A 72 -6.80 -44.94 26.06
N PRO A 73 -7.94 -45.61 26.29
CA PRO A 73 -9.27 -45.06 25.98
C PRO A 73 -9.96 -44.35 27.17
N GLU A 74 -11.01 -43.61 26.83
CA GLU A 74 -12.23 -43.30 27.62
C GLU A 74 -12.10 -42.87 29.11
N THR A 75 -12.64 -41.69 29.42
CA THR A 75 -13.82 -41.57 30.30
C THR A 75 -14.44 -40.18 30.23
N THR A 76 -15.68 -40.09 29.76
CA THR A 76 -16.60 -38.99 30.13
C THR A 76 -17.32 -39.37 31.44
N PRO A 77 -17.81 -38.36 32.17
CA PRO A 77 -19.15 -38.49 32.74
C PRO A 77 -20.00 -37.24 32.50
N ASP A 78 -21.24 -37.44 32.03
CA ASP A 78 -22.28 -36.42 32.06
C ASP A 78 -22.64 -36.05 33.51
N VAL A 79 -22.64 -34.74 33.83
CA VAL A 79 -23.32 -34.23 35.03
C VAL A 79 -24.05 -32.93 34.72
N ALA A 80 -25.37 -33.05 34.60
CA ALA A 80 -26.39 -32.01 34.70
C ALA A 80 -27.67 -32.71 35.23
N PRO A 81 -28.68 -32.03 35.82
CA PRO A 81 -28.93 -30.58 35.78
C PRO A 81 -29.17 -29.98 37.20
N GLU A 82 -29.92 -28.88 37.26
CA GLU A 82 -30.40 -28.15 38.47
C GLU A 82 -29.28 -27.33 39.18
N THR A 83 -29.52 -26.12 39.67
CA THR A 83 -30.78 -25.51 40.16
C THR A 83 -31.09 -24.12 39.58
N ASP A 84 -32.35 -23.68 39.70
CA ASP A 84 -32.78 -22.31 39.40
C ASP A 84 -32.00 -21.23 40.20
N ALA A 85 -31.68 -20.12 39.55
CA ALA A 85 -31.27 -18.88 40.17
C ALA A 85 -31.96 -17.70 39.46
N ASP A 86 -33.00 -17.18 40.10
CA ASP A 86 -33.69 -15.94 39.73
C ASP A 86 -32.77 -14.75 40.08
N ASP A 87 -32.06 -14.20 39.09
CA ASP A 87 -31.39 -12.91 39.22
C ASP A 87 -32.09 -11.80 38.40
N GLY A 88 -32.19 -10.63 39.03
CA GLY A 88 -32.97 -9.53 38.52
C GLY A 88 -32.16 -8.71 37.52
N SER A 89 -32.25 -9.06 36.24
CA SER A 89 -31.73 -8.22 35.14
C SER A 89 -32.33 -6.81 35.22
N ALA A 90 -31.49 -5.85 35.62
CA ALA A 90 -31.89 -4.47 35.90
C ALA A 90 -30.74 -3.47 35.62
N ASP A 91 -29.95 -3.71 34.57
CA ASP A 91 -28.80 -2.86 34.18
C ASP A 91 -28.63 -2.69 32.64
N ASP A 92 -29.72 -2.71 31.86
CA ASP A 92 -29.71 -2.44 30.41
C ASP A 92 -29.63 -0.92 30.04
N ALA A 93 -29.36 -0.05 31.01
CA ALA A 93 -29.54 1.41 30.90
C ALA A 93 -28.31 2.22 30.42
N ALA A 94 -27.27 1.57 29.89
CA ALA A 94 -25.95 2.19 29.64
C ALA A 94 -25.47 2.13 28.17
N ALA A 95 -26.35 1.83 27.21
CA ALA A 95 -25.96 1.59 25.81
C ALA A 95 -25.84 2.86 24.93
N ASP A 96 -26.43 3.99 25.32
CA ASP A 96 -26.60 5.19 24.46
C ASP A 96 -25.43 6.21 24.51
N ASP A 97 -24.46 6.06 25.42
CA ASP A 97 -23.31 7.00 25.57
C ASP A 97 -22.13 6.70 24.61
N ALA A 98 -22.33 5.84 23.60
CA ALA A 98 -21.33 5.57 22.58
C ALA A 98 -21.01 6.87 21.78
N PRO A 99 -19.73 7.29 21.68
CA PRO A 99 -19.38 8.51 20.94
C PRO A 99 -19.87 8.41 19.49
N PRO A 100 -20.51 9.48 18.94
CA PRO A 100 -21.01 9.43 17.58
C PRO A 100 -19.86 9.13 16.59
N PRO A 101 -20.16 8.40 15.50
CA PRO A 101 -19.16 8.10 14.48
C PRO A 101 -18.57 9.40 13.91
N PRO A 102 -17.34 9.35 13.36
CA PRO A 102 -16.70 10.55 12.81
C PRO A 102 -17.62 11.25 11.79
N PRO A 103 -17.68 12.60 11.81
CA PRO A 103 -18.44 13.35 10.80
C PRO A 103 -17.90 13.04 9.40
N ALA A 104 -18.72 13.28 8.36
CA ALA A 104 -18.35 13.05 6.96
C ALA A 104 -17.29 14.06 6.45
N ASN A 105 -16.08 13.96 6.99
CA ASN A 105 -14.93 14.80 6.72
C ASN A 105 -13.94 14.02 5.83
N ARG A 106 -13.90 14.37 4.54
CA ARG A 106 -13.09 13.66 3.52
C ARG A 106 -11.64 14.16 3.42
N PHE A 107 -11.26 15.15 4.21
CA PHE A 107 -9.92 15.75 4.18
C PHE A 107 -8.91 14.92 4.98
N GLY A 108 -7.66 14.91 4.53
CA GLY A 108 -6.58 14.19 5.17
C GLY A 108 -5.21 14.50 4.56
N ILE A 109 -4.16 13.85 5.10
CA ILE A 109 -2.78 13.99 4.64
C ILE A 109 -1.95 12.72 4.93
N GLY A 110 -0.92 12.45 4.12
CA GLY A 110 0.03 11.37 4.36
C GLY A 110 1.30 11.79 5.09
N LEU A 111 1.78 10.92 5.99
CA LEU A 111 3.06 11.02 6.70
C LEU A 111 4.05 9.95 6.17
N VAL A 112 5.37 10.20 6.21
CA VAL A 112 6.41 9.23 5.78
C VAL A 112 6.83 8.25 6.90
N GLY A 113 6.00 8.07 7.93
CA GLY A 113 6.35 7.26 9.09
C GLY A 113 5.15 7.05 10.02
N PRO A 114 5.37 6.55 11.24
CA PRO A 114 4.28 6.23 12.17
C PRO A 114 3.52 7.47 12.68
N GLY A 115 4.11 8.66 12.53
CA GLY A 115 3.58 9.94 13.04
C GLY A 115 4.18 10.33 14.38
N ASP A 116 4.77 11.53 14.44
CA ASP A 116 5.16 12.17 15.71
C ASP A 116 4.05 13.16 16.16
N ALA A 117 4.12 13.62 17.41
CA ALA A 117 3.09 14.51 17.96
C ALA A 117 2.94 15.84 17.21
N PHE A 118 4.01 16.35 16.60
CA PHE A 118 4.03 17.61 15.87
C PHE A 118 3.43 17.47 14.47
N ASP A 119 3.77 16.40 13.74
CA ASP A 119 3.11 16.08 12.48
C ASP A 119 1.63 15.71 12.67
N LEU A 120 1.27 15.10 13.80
CA LEU A 120 -0.12 14.84 14.16
C LEU A 120 -0.88 16.13 14.55
N ASP A 121 -0.25 17.09 15.22
CA ASP A 121 -0.84 18.43 15.47
C ASP A 121 -1.11 19.17 14.15
N LEU A 122 -0.17 19.16 13.21
CA LEU A 122 -0.34 19.71 11.86
C LEU A 122 -1.40 18.97 11.05
N ALA A 123 -1.43 17.63 11.09
CA ALA A 123 -2.47 16.84 10.44
C ALA A 123 -3.86 17.15 11.01
N ALA A 124 -3.97 17.37 12.32
CA ALA A 124 -5.23 17.76 12.97
C ALA A 124 -5.65 19.20 12.61
N ASP A 125 -4.73 20.15 12.60
CA ASP A 125 -5.03 21.52 12.18
C ASP A 125 -5.43 21.61 10.69
N LEU A 126 -4.86 20.76 9.83
CA LEU A 126 -5.19 20.66 8.39
C LEU A 126 -6.49 19.90 8.10
N ALA A 127 -6.61 18.66 8.58
CA ALA A 127 -7.71 17.73 8.25
C ALA A 127 -8.92 17.89 9.20
N GLY A 128 -8.68 18.19 10.47
CA GLY A 128 -9.71 18.49 11.47
C GLY A 128 -10.45 17.27 12.01
N PRO A 129 -11.33 17.44 13.01
CA PRO A 129 -12.06 16.33 13.61
C PRO A 129 -12.86 15.51 12.59
N GLY A 130 -12.70 14.19 12.65
CA GLY A 130 -13.21 13.20 11.70
C GLY A 130 -12.38 13.06 10.42
N GLY A 131 -11.34 13.87 10.22
CA GLY A 131 -10.45 13.81 9.06
C GLY A 131 -9.44 12.66 9.18
N PHE A 132 -8.80 12.33 8.06
CA PHE A 132 -7.95 11.15 7.94
C PHE A 132 -6.46 11.48 8.00
N VAL A 133 -5.65 10.55 8.51
CA VAL A 133 -4.19 10.63 8.41
C VAL A 133 -3.61 9.27 8.00
N LYS A 134 -2.76 9.26 6.95
CA LYS A 134 -2.02 8.06 6.55
C LYS A 134 -0.71 7.97 7.33
N LEU A 135 -0.58 6.90 8.12
CA LEU A 135 0.58 6.52 8.90
C LEU A 135 1.28 5.34 8.23
N ILE A 136 2.59 5.19 8.40
CA ILE A 136 3.36 4.07 7.85
C ILE A 136 4.03 3.29 8.99
N PHE A 137 3.67 2.01 9.13
CA PHE A 137 4.26 1.07 10.09
C PHE A 137 5.13 0.05 9.31
N PRO A 138 6.44 0.32 9.18
CA PRO A 138 7.38 -0.55 8.45
C PRO A 138 7.84 -1.72 9.32
N GLY A 139 8.38 -2.76 8.71
CA GLY A 139 9.06 -3.85 9.42
C GLY A 139 8.14 -4.87 10.07
N VAL A 140 6.94 -5.08 9.51
CA VAL A 140 6.13 -6.26 9.83
C VAL A 140 6.57 -7.40 8.90
N THR A 141 7.25 -8.39 9.48
CA THR A 141 7.58 -9.68 8.85
C THR A 141 6.79 -10.80 9.51
N ARG A 142 6.86 -12.04 9.00
CA ARG A 142 6.12 -13.18 9.59
C ARG A 142 6.46 -13.47 11.05
N ASP A 143 7.65 -13.06 11.49
CA ASP A 143 8.18 -13.29 12.84
C ASP A 143 7.85 -12.12 13.80
N THR A 144 7.25 -11.01 13.33
CA THR A 144 6.91 -9.85 14.17
C THR A 144 5.91 -10.23 15.28
N PRO A 145 6.23 -10.06 16.59
CA PRO A 145 5.42 -10.61 17.68
C PRO A 145 4.17 -9.77 18.00
N GLY A 146 4.16 -8.50 17.62
CA GLY A 146 3.12 -7.51 17.92
C GLY A 146 3.54 -6.12 17.42
N PRO A 147 2.76 -5.06 17.71
CA PRO A 147 3.09 -3.70 17.28
C PRO A 147 4.29 -3.15 18.06
N ASP A 148 5.08 -2.27 17.43
CA ASP A 148 6.06 -1.46 18.17
C ASP A 148 5.35 -0.49 19.14
N PRO A 149 5.87 -0.24 20.36
CA PRO A 149 5.27 0.69 21.31
C PRO A 149 5.03 2.10 20.75
N SER A 150 5.85 2.57 19.80
CA SER A 150 5.65 3.86 19.12
C SER A 150 4.41 3.86 18.21
N TRP A 151 4.04 2.72 17.62
CA TRP A 151 2.83 2.59 16.80
C TRP A 151 1.58 2.61 17.66
N VAL A 152 1.61 1.92 18.80
CA VAL A 152 0.55 1.96 19.83
C VAL A 152 0.31 3.39 20.31
N GLU A 153 1.38 4.16 20.55
CA GLU A 153 1.26 5.57 20.93
C GLU A 153 0.81 6.45 19.76
N ALA A 154 1.27 6.24 18.53
CA ALA A 154 0.84 7.01 17.37
C ALA A 154 -0.67 6.89 17.10
N ILE A 155 -1.26 5.68 17.21
CA ILE A 155 -2.71 5.50 17.08
C ILE A 155 -3.45 6.20 18.23
N ARG A 156 -2.95 6.11 19.47
CA ARG A 156 -3.51 6.85 20.62
C ARG A 156 -3.48 8.36 20.40
N GLN A 157 -2.36 8.90 19.93
CA GLN A 157 -2.17 10.33 19.63
C GLN A 157 -3.01 10.80 18.42
N THR A 158 -3.28 9.91 17.46
CA THR A 158 -4.18 10.15 16.33
C THR A 158 -5.62 10.29 16.82
N TYR A 159 -6.13 9.30 17.57
CA TYR A 159 -7.49 9.36 18.12
C TYR A 159 -7.67 10.49 19.14
N ALA A 160 -6.62 10.88 19.89
CA ALA A 160 -6.66 12.01 20.81
C ALA A 160 -6.85 13.38 20.13
N ARG A 161 -6.70 13.44 18.80
CA ARG A 161 -6.91 14.63 17.95
C ARG A 161 -8.18 14.55 17.11
N ASP A 162 -9.07 13.60 17.41
CA ASP A 162 -10.24 13.28 16.60
C ASP A 162 -9.88 12.94 15.13
N LEU A 163 -8.70 12.37 14.86
CA LEU A 163 -8.32 11.89 13.53
C LEU A 163 -8.65 10.40 13.35
N VAL A 164 -8.92 10.00 12.11
CA VAL A 164 -9.16 8.61 11.69
C VAL A 164 -7.86 8.03 11.10
N PRO A 165 -7.25 7.00 11.72
CA PRO A 165 -6.02 6.41 11.22
C PRO A 165 -6.24 5.55 9.97
N VAL A 166 -5.40 5.77 8.96
CA VAL A 166 -5.17 4.86 7.83
C VAL A 166 -3.73 4.38 7.92
N VAL A 167 -3.51 3.10 8.17
CA VAL A 167 -2.21 2.54 8.50
C VAL A 167 -1.69 1.70 7.34
N ARG A 168 -0.67 2.20 6.65
CA ARG A 168 0.09 1.41 5.67
C ARG A 168 1.07 0.51 6.41
N ILE A 169 0.80 -0.79 6.41
CA ILE A 169 1.70 -1.81 6.97
C ILE A 169 2.55 -2.37 5.83
N GLY A 170 3.84 -2.60 6.09
CA GLY A 170 4.78 -3.11 5.09
C GLY A 170 6.08 -3.66 5.67
N PRO A 171 7.01 -4.09 4.80
CA PRO A 171 8.31 -4.65 5.17
C PRO A 171 9.26 -3.58 5.74
N PRO A 172 10.48 -3.94 6.21
CA PRO A 172 11.40 -2.96 6.81
C PRO A 172 11.85 -1.88 5.82
N TRP A 173 12.14 -0.66 6.30
CA TRP A 173 12.53 0.43 5.39
C TRP A 173 13.81 0.12 4.59
N GLY A 174 13.65 -0.05 3.28
CA GLY A 174 14.74 -0.39 2.36
C GLY A 174 15.09 -1.89 2.33
N ASP A 175 14.24 -2.73 2.90
CA ASP A 175 14.16 -4.17 2.69
C ASP A 175 12.80 -4.46 2.06
N ASN A 176 12.83 -4.78 0.76
CA ASN A 176 11.64 -4.85 -0.08
C ASN A 176 11.45 -6.29 -0.62
N ASP A 177 12.09 -7.27 0.04
CA ASP A 177 12.00 -8.71 -0.22
C ASP A 177 10.77 -9.33 0.50
N VAL A 178 9.65 -8.59 0.63
CA VAL A 178 8.37 -9.05 1.24
C VAL A 178 7.90 -10.39 0.67
N ARG A 179 8.24 -10.64 -0.60
CA ARG A 179 8.01 -11.89 -1.30
C ARG A 179 8.54 -13.11 -0.53
N ASN A 180 9.67 -12.97 0.17
CA ASN A 180 10.33 -14.05 0.92
C ASN A 180 9.67 -14.38 2.27
N ASP A 181 8.72 -13.57 2.74
CA ASP A 181 7.88 -13.89 3.91
C ASP A 181 6.77 -14.90 3.58
N ALA A 182 6.64 -15.34 2.32
CA ALA A 182 5.72 -16.39 1.89
C ALA A 182 5.94 -17.71 2.65
N ASP A 183 4.85 -18.49 2.75
CA ASP A 183 4.87 -19.79 3.42
C ASP A 183 5.73 -20.80 2.62
N PRO A 184 6.62 -21.58 3.26
CA PRO A 184 7.50 -22.53 2.56
C PRO A 184 6.73 -23.53 1.68
N GLY A 185 7.16 -23.66 0.42
CA GLY A 185 6.54 -24.56 -0.57
C GLY A 185 5.25 -24.03 -1.22
N SER A 186 4.75 -22.85 -0.83
CA SER A 186 3.55 -22.23 -1.43
C SER A 186 3.73 -21.72 -2.87
N ASN A 187 4.96 -21.72 -3.39
CA ASN A 187 5.36 -21.01 -4.62
C ASN A 187 4.95 -19.53 -4.62
N PHE A 188 5.03 -18.86 -3.45
CA PHE A 188 4.69 -17.46 -3.24
C PHE A 188 3.18 -17.15 -3.38
N LEU A 189 2.31 -18.15 -3.18
CA LEU A 189 0.85 -18.03 -3.26
C LEU A 189 0.12 -18.26 -1.92
N ALA A 190 0.87 -18.30 -0.81
CA ALA A 190 0.34 -18.24 0.56
C ALA A 190 1.30 -17.47 1.48
N TYR A 191 0.72 -16.65 2.36
CA TYR A 191 1.41 -15.73 3.28
C TYR A 191 0.82 -15.84 4.69
N THR A 192 0.32 -17.01 5.09
CA THR A 192 -0.43 -17.20 6.34
C THR A 192 0.40 -16.86 7.58
N ALA A 193 1.72 -17.08 7.57
CA ALA A 193 2.61 -16.67 8.65
C ALA A 193 2.72 -15.13 8.76
N LEU A 194 2.83 -14.41 7.63
CA LEU A 194 2.85 -12.95 7.58
C LEU A 194 1.47 -12.34 7.92
N ALA A 195 0.38 -12.93 7.44
CA ALA A 195 -0.98 -12.56 7.79
C ALA A 195 -1.25 -12.72 9.30
N ALA A 196 -0.72 -13.78 9.92
CA ALA A 196 -0.75 -13.94 11.37
C ALA A 196 0.06 -12.85 12.10
N ALA A 197 1.16 -12.34 11.51
CA ALA A 197 1.89 -11.20 12.06
C ALA A 197 1.11 -9.89 11.95
N TYR A 198 0.49 -9.60 10.80
CA TYR A 198 -0.45 -8.48 10.65
C TYR A 198 -1.57 -8.55 11.69
N ARG A 199 -2.16 -9.73 11.90
CA ARG A 199 -3.19 -9.95 12.93
C ARG A 199 -2.65 -9.66 14.34
N ARG A 200 -1.44 -10.13 14.70
CA ARG A 200 -0.80 -9.84 16.01
C ARG A 200 -0.54 -8.34 16.20
N VAL A 201 -0.09 -7.65 15.15
CA VAL A 201 0.13 -6.19 15.15
C VAL A 201 -1.19 -5.45 15.40
N VAL A 202 -2.19 -5.67 14.55
CA VAL A 202 -3.45 -4.89 14.57
C VAL A 202 -4.31 -5.20 15.78
N SER A 203 -4.38 -6.46 16.25
CA SER A 203 -5.17 -6.85 17.43
C SER A 203 -4.69 -6.22 18.75
N ALA A 204 -3.49 -5.62 18.76
CA ALA A 204 -2.91 -4.95 19.92
C ALA A 204 -2.73 -3.43 19.73
N LEU A 205 -3.21 -2.86 18.60
CA LEU A 205 -3.36 -1.41 18.46
C LEU A 205 -4.57 -0.94 19.29
N PRO A 206 -4.53 0.27 19.90
CA PRO A 206 -5.67 0.80 20.61
C PRO A 206 -6.77 1.20 19.62
N LEU A 207 -8.02 0.81 19.89
CA LEU A 207 -9.19 1.20 19.11
C LEU A 207 -10.02 2.24 19.88
N ARG A 208 -10.79 3.05 19.15
CA ARG A 208 -11.73 4.03 19.71
C ARG A 208 -13.17 3.59 19.41
N GLU A 209 -14.07 3.75 20.38
CA GLU A 209 -15.44 3.29 20.19
C GLU A 209 -16.18 4.11 19.13
N GLY A 210 -16.94 3.43 18.26
CA GLY A 210 -17.62 4.01 17.10
C GLY A 210 -16.70 4.49 15.96
N TRP A 211 -15.37 4.33 16.06
CA TRP A 211 -14.39 4.91 15.13
C TRP A 211 -13.55 3.82 14.44
N PRO A 212 -13.38 3.86 13.10
CA PRO A 212 -12.64 2.83 12.38
C PRO A 212 -11.12 3.03 12.44
N ILE A 213 -10.39 1.96 12.10
CA ILE A 213 -8.99 1.96 11.67
C ILE A 213 -8.93 1.25 10.32
N TRP A 214 -8.30 1.90 9.34
CA TRP A 214 -8.11 1.33 8.00
C TRP A 214 -6.69 0.79 7.87
N ILE A 215 -6.53 -0.41 7.35
CA ILE A 215 -5.24 -1.08 7.15
C ILE A 215 -4.97 -1.18 5.65
N GLU A 216 -3.98 -0.42 5.16
CA GLU A 216 -3.47 -0.46 3.79
C GLU A 216 -2.34 -1.51 3.72
N VAL A 217 -2.57 -2.59 2.97
CA VAL A 217 -1.68 -3.75 2.93
C VAL A 217 -0.63 -3.60 1.82
N HIS A 218 0.59 -3.24 2.20
CA HIS A 218 1.73 -2.86 1.33
C HIS A 218 1.63 -1.46 0.68
N ASN A 219 2.65 -1.12 -0.09
CA ASN A 219 2.72 0.03 -1.01
C ASN A 219 3.01 -0.45 -2.44
N GLU A 220 2.39 0.16 -3.46
CA GLU A 220 2.70 0.04 -4.91
C GLU A 220 3.38 -1.27 -5.40
N PRO A 221 2.85 -2.47 -5.09
CA PRO A 221 3.50 -3.76 -5.39
C PRO A 221 3.68 -4.04 -6.89
N ASN A 222 3.07 -3.23 -7.76
CA ASN A 222 3.29 -3.24 -9.20
C ASN A 222 4.59 -2.53 -9.65
N LEU A 223 5.43 -2.10 -8.70
CA LEU A 223 6.75 -1.50 -8.92
C LEU A 223 7.89 -2.40 -8.42
N CYS A 224 8.94 -2.51 -9.24
CA CYS A 224 10.08 -3.41 -9.02
C CYS A 224 10.92 -3.15 -7.76
N TYR A 225 10.77 -1.97 -7.15
CA TYR A 225 11.42 -1.65 -5.89
C TYR A 225 10.51 -1.86 -4.68
N GLU A 226 9.20 -2.11 -4.84
CA GLU A 226 8.31 -2.47 -3.73
C GLU A 226 8.11 -3.99 -3.65
N TRP A 227 8.14 -4.70 -4.78
CA TRP A 227 8.07 -6.17 -4.84
C TRP A 227 9.31 -6.76 -5.49
N VAL A 228 10.35 -7.00 -4.69
CA VAL A 228 11.63 -7.55 -5.18
C VAL A 228 11.56 -9.09 -5.23
N CYS A 229 12.12 -9.67 -6.30
CA CYS A 229 12.51 -11.08 -6.32
C CYS A 229 14.01 -11.21 -6.05
N THR A 230 14.40 -12.22 -5.26
CA THR A 230 15.81 -12.53 -5.01
C THR A 230 16.42 -13.25 -6.22
N PRO A 231 17.65 -12.91 -6.66
CA PRO A 231 18.33 -13.61 -7.76
C PRO A 231 18.41 -15.12 -7.55
N GLY A 232 18.28 -15.88 -8.64
CA GLY A 232 18.18 -17.34 -8.66
C GLY A 232 16.77 -17.90 -8.37
N THR A 233 15.81 -17.09 -7.90
CA THR A 233 14.47 -17.58 -7.51
C THR A 233 13.40 -17.51 -8.62
N VAL A 234 13.74 -16.95 -9.79
CA VAL A 234 12.85 -16.82 -10.95
C VAL A 234 13.63 -17.14 -12.23
N PRO A 235 13.09 -17.90 -13.20
CA PRO A 235 13.82 -18.25 -14.42
C PRO A 235 14.37 -17.04 -15.18
N GLY A 236 15.70 -16.99 -15.33
CA GLY A 236 16.41 -15.90 -16.02
C GLY A 236 16.53 -14.59 -15.24
N ASP A 237 16.22 -14.57 -13.94
CA ASP A 237 16.29 -13.40 -13.05
C ASP A 237 15.38 -12.21 -13.43
N TRP A 238 14.24 -12.48 -14.06
CA TRP A 238 13.19 -11.48 -14.31
C TRP A 238 11.81 -11.99 -13.93
N ILE A 239 11.16 -11.35 -12.94
CA ILE A 239 9.75 -11.61 -12.58
C ILE A 239 8.83 -10.77 -13.46
N GLY A 240 7.81 -11.41 -14.04
CA GLY A 240 6.77 -10.75 -14.83
C GLY A 240 5.65 -10.19 -13.95
N TYR A 241 5.00 -9.09 -14.39
CA TYR A 241 3.92 -8.46 -13.64
C TYR A 241 2.76 -9.42 -13.35
N GLU A 242 2.51 -10.41 -14.21
CA GLU A 242 1.48 -11.42 -13.99
C GLU A 242 1.79 -12.29 -12.76
N GLN A 243 3.08 -12.60 -12.52
CA GLN A 243 3.48 -13.34 -11.33
C GLN A 243 3.36 -12.44 -10.09
N THR A 244 3.94 -11.23 -10.13
CA THR A 244 3.85 -10.24 -9.05
C THR A 244 2.40 -9.95 -8.63
N ALA A 245 1.48 -9.83 -9.59
CA ALA A 245 0.06 -9.61 -9.33
C ALA A 245 -0.60 -10.77 -8.58
N ARG A 246 -0.21 -12.03 -8.88
CA ARG A 246 -0.74 -13.23 -8.21
C ARG A 246 -0.15 -13.42 -6.81
N GLU A 247 1.16 -13.21 -6.67
CA GLU A 247 1.83 -13.25 -5.36
C GLU A 247 1.25 -12.18 -4.41
N TYR A 248 1.05 -10.95 -4.90
CA TYR A 248 0.39 -9.89 -4.12
C TYR A 248 -1.11 -10.17 -3.85
N ALA A 249 -1.85 -10.73 -4.81
CA ALA A 249 -3.25 -11.13 -4.60
C ALA A 249 -3.40 -12.19 -3.51
N ALA A 250 -2.44 -13.12 -3.40
CA ALA A 250 -2.38 -14.09 -2.32
C ALA A 250 -2.05 -13.44 -0.96
N LEU A 251 -1.09 -12.51 -0.91
CA LEU A 251 -0.79 -11.74 0.30
C LEU A 251 -2.03 -10.98 0.80
N LEU A 252 -2.69 -10.23 -0.09
CA LEU A 252 -3.85 -9.41 0.25
C LEU A 252 -5.05 -10.27 0.68
N ARG A 253 -5.24 -11.45 0.07
CA ARG A 253 -6.23 -12.45 0.51
C ARG A 253 -5.97 -12.88 1.96
N ASP A 254 -4.77 -13.41 2.23
CA ASP A 254 -4.46 -14.02 3.52
C ASP A 254 -4.47 -12.97 4.66
N VAL A 255 -3.95 -11.78 4.39
CA VAL A 255 -3.99 -10.65 5.34
C VAL A 255 -5.43 -10.19 5.60
N ALA A 256 -6.27 -10.06 4.57
CA ALA A 256 -7.66 -9.66 4.75
C ALA A 256 -8.45 -10.69 5.57
N ASP A 257 -8.35 -11.97 5.21
CA ASP A 257 -9.01 -13.08 5.94
C ASP A 257 -8.52 -13.14 7.42
N ALA A 258 -7.23 -12.89 7.68
CA ALA A 258 -6.68 -12.86 9.04
C ALA A 258 -7.11 -11.63 9.86
N LEU A 259 -7.27 -10.46 9.24
CA LEU A 259 -7.73 -9.23 9.90
C LEU A 259 -9.24 -9.26 10.15
N HIS A 260 -10.06 -9.70 9.18
CA HIS A 260 -11.49 -9.95 9.40
C HIS A 260 -11.72 -11.05 10.44
N GLY A 261 -10.83 -12.03 10.51
CA GLY A 261 -10.77 -13.03 11.58
C GLY A 261 -10.50 -12.48 13.00
N ILE A 262 -10.28 -11.17 13.19
CA ILE A 262 -10.30 -10.54 14.52
C ILE A 262 -11.76 -10.36 15.02
N GLY A 263 -12.72 -10.18 14.11
CA GLY A 263 -14.14 -10.01 14.44
C GLY A 263 -14.56 -8.60 14.89
N ASP A 264 -13.63 -7.64 14.96
CA ASP A 264 -13.93 -6.25 15.33
C ASP A 264 -14.29 -5.41 14.08
N PRO A 265 -15.55 -4.91 13.96
CA PRO A 265 -16.00 -4.17 12.79
C PRO A 265 -15.42 -2.74 12.66
N ARG A 266 -14.53 -2.32 13.55
CA ARG A 266 -13.74 -1.08 13.39
C ARG A 266 -12.51 -1.30 12.51
N ILE A 267 -12.00 -2.53 12.44
CA ILE A 267 -10.84 -2.89 11.61
C ILE A 267 -11.31 -3.07 10.17
N ARG A 268 -10.74 -2.30 9.25
CA ARG A 268 -11.15 -2.25 7.84
C ARG A 268 -9.94 -2.44 6.93
N VAL A 269 -10.10 -3.23 5.86
CA VAL A 269 -9.00 -3.63 4.97
C VAL A 269 -9.06 -2.88 3.64
N LEU A 270 -7.91 -2.33 3.23
CA LEU A 270 -7.63 -1.75 1.93
C LEU A 270 -6.54 -2.56 1.22
N ASN A 271 -6.59 -2.62 -0.11
CA ASN A 271 -5.42 -2.90 -0.93
C ASN A 271 -4.32 -1.85 -0.71
N ALA A 272 -3.10 -2.11 -1.15
CA ALA A 272 -2.11 -1.06 -1.42
C ALA A 272 -2.61 -0.16 -2.53
N GLY A 273 -2.43 1.16 -2.39
CA GLY A 273 -2.49 2.03 -3.56
C GLY A 273 -1.48 1.58 -4.61
N LEU A 274 -1.94 1.40 -5.85
CA LEU A 274 -1.11 0.96 -6.97
C LEU A 274 -0.60 2.18 -7.76
N ALA A 275 0.67 2.16 -8.16
CA ALA A 275 1.21 3.16 -9.06
C ALA A 275 0.45 3.10 -10.40
N PRO A 276 -0.16 4.19 -10.92
CA PRO A 276 -1.07 4.08 -12.07
C PRO A 276 -0.42 3.47 -13.33
N GLY A 277 0.90 3.66 -13.50
CA GLY A 277 1.75 2.93 -14.44
C GLY A 277 2.73 2.03 -13.68
N GLY A 278 3.00 0.83 -14.22
CA GLY A 278 3.86 -0.17 -13.59
C GLY A 278 4.85 -0.84 -14.55
N ALA A 279 5.69 -1.70 -13.98
CA ALA A 279 6.66 -2.48 -14.74
C ALA A 279 6.03 -3.75 -15.30
N ARG A 280 6.27 -4.04 -16.58
CA ARG A 280 5.91 -5.30 -17.24
C ARG A 280 6.75 -6.46 -16.69
N ARG A 281 8.02 -6.21 -16.39
CA ARG A 281 8.89 -7.14 -15.67
C ARG A 281 9.99 -6.42 -14.91
N CYS A 282 10.46 -7.07 -13.85
CA CYS A 282 11.43 -6.58 -12.89
C CYS A 282 12.61 -7.52 -12.81
N GLN A 283 13.83 -6.99 -12.82
CA GLN A 283 15.04 -7.77 -12.61
C GLN A 283 15.14 -8.14 -11.12
N CYS A 284 15.46 -9.39 -10.83
CA CYS A 284 15.68 -9.82 -9.46
C CYS A 284 16.91 -9.10 -8.85
N GLY A 285 16.77 -8.68 -7.58
CA GLY A 285 17.64 -7.69 -6.94
C GLY A 285 17.24 -6.22 -7.15
N GLY A 286 16.22 -5.93 -7.98
CA GLY A 286 15.56 -4.62 -8.07
C GLY A 286 16.25 -3.53 -8.88
N ASP A 287 17.48 -3.76 -9.39
CA ASP A 287 18.25 -2.74 -10.12
C ASP A 287 17.76 -2.46 -11.57
N GLY A 288 16.90 -3.32 -12.13
CA GLY A 288 16.42 -3.26 -13.53
C GLY A 288 14.90 -3.44 -13.67
N TYR A 289 14.31 -2.78 -14.66
CA TYR A 289 12.88 -2.90 -14.97
C TYR A 289 12.58 -2.63 -16.45
N GLU A 290 11.44 -3.14 -16.93
CA GLU A 290 10.82 -2.73 -18.20
C GLU A 290 9.45 -2.12 -17.91
N ALA A 291 9.21 -0.86 -18.27
CA ALA A 291 7.87 -0.26 -18.22
C ALA A 291 6.95 -0.90 -19.28
N GLY A 292 5.65 -0.97 -19.03
CA GLY A 292 4.69 -1.36 -20.08
C GLY A 292 3.30 -1.81 -19.66
N VAL A 293 2.92 -1.70 -18.38
CA VAL A 293 1.57 -2.07 -17.90
C VAL A 293 0.98 -0.95 -17.05
N THR A 294 -0.35 -0.94 -16.91
CA THR A 294 -1.05 -0.05 -15.97
C THR A 294 -1.45 -0.80 -14.70
N ALA A 295 -1.80 -0.08 -13.64
CA ALA A 295 -2.46 -0.69 -12.47
C ALA A 295 -3.74 -1.45 -12.86
N LEU A 296 -4.45 -1.05 -13.93
CA LEU A 296 -5.64 -1.75 -14.40
C LEU A 296 -5.33 -3.17 -14.93
N ASP A 297 -4.14 -3.37 -15.51
CA ASP A 297 -3.69 -4.68 -16.00
C ASP A 297 -3.26 -5.57 -14.82
N PHE A 298 -2.58 -4.97 -13.84
CA PHE A 298 -2.23 -5.62 -12.58
C PHE A 298 -3.48 -6.06 -11.80
N LEU A 299 -4.49 -5.20 -11.64
CA LEU A 299 -5.77 -5.51 -11.00
C LEU A 299 -6.55 -6.62 -11.72
N ARG A 300 -6.55 -6.62 -13.07
CA ARG A 300 -7.18 -7.69 -13.85
C ARG A 300 -6.51 -9.04 -13.58
N GLU A 301 -5.19 -9.07 -13.43
CA GLU A 301 -4.46 -10.31 -13.19
C GLU A 301 -4.50 -10.75 -11.71
N MET A 302 -4.54 -9.81 -10.75
CA MET A 302 -4.87 -10.10 -9.34
C MET A 302 -6.21 -10.85 -9.20
N LEU A 303 -7.20 -10.53 -10.04
CA LEU A 303 -8.54 -11.14 -10.05
C LEU A 303 -8.69 -12.26 -11.09
N SER A 304 -7.62 -12.66 -11.77
CA SER A 304 -7.67 -13.59 -12.89
C SER A 304 -7.88 -15.04 -12.43
N PRO A 305 -8.80 -15.80 -13.06
CA PRO A 305 -8.95 -17.23 -12.78
C PRO A 305 -7.75 -18.06 -13.28
N ALA A 306 -6.78 -17.45 -13.97
CA ALA A 306 -5.56 -18.10 -14.45
C ALA A 306 -4.43 -18.17 -13.40
N GLY A 307 -4.69 -17.77 -12.15
CA GLY A 307 -3.74 -17.88 -11.03
C GLY A 307 -3.83 -16.79 -9.96
N GLY A 308 -4.70 -15.80 -10.12
CA GLY A 308 -5.02 -14.80 -9.10
C GLY A 308 -6.07 -15.29 -8.10
N VAL A 309 -6.75 -14.35 -7.44
CA VAL A 309 -7.78 -14.60 -6.42
C VAL A 309 -9.09 -13.91 -6.88
N PRO A 310 -9.97 -14.59 -7.64
CA PRO A 310 -11.13 -13.94 -8.29
C PRO A 310 -12.17 -13.33 -7.34
N ASP A 311 -12.21 -13.76 -6.09
CA ASP A 311 -13.10 -13.25 -5.02
C ASP A 311 -12.41 -12.21 -4.11
N LEU A 312 -11.15 -11.84 -4.36
CA LEU A 312 -10.38 -10.88 -3.56
C LEU A 312 -11.08 -9.53 -3.40
N ALA A 313 -11.74 -9.04 -4.45
CA ALA A 313 -12.49 -7.79 -4.41
C ALA A 313 -13.68 -7.82 -3.43
N ALA A 314 -14.10 -8.98 -2.92
CA ALA A 314 -15.11 -9.10 -1.87
C ALA A 314 -14.52 -9.04 -0.44
N ARG A 315 -13.20 -9.19 -0.27
CA ARG A 315 -12.48 -9.09 1.01
C ARG A 315 -12.05 -7.67 1.38
N LEU A 316 -12.37 -6.68 0.54
CA LEU A 316 -12.02 -5.28 0.77
C LEU A 316 -13.20 -4.52 1.38
N ASP A 317 -12.92 -3.74 2.42
CA ASP A 317 -13.85 -2.78 3.02
C ASP A 317 -13.85 -1.43 2.29
N GLY A 318 -12.74 -1.13 1.61
CA GLY A 318 -12.53 0.07 0.81
C GLY A 318 -11.42 -0.16 -0.22
N PHE A 319 -11.21 0.80 -1.11
CA PHE A 319 -10.21 0.71 -2.17
C PHE A 319 -9.19 1.86 -2.06
N ALA A 320 -7.90 1.52 -1.95
CA ALA A 320 -6.81 2.49 -2.01
C ALA A 320 -6.40 2.78 -3.46
N SER A 321 -6.19 4.05 -3.81
CA SER A 321 -5.77 4.47 -5.14
C SER A 321 -4.71 5.56 -5.06
N HIS A 322 -3.66 5.46 -5.89
CA HIS A 322 -2.67 6.52 -6.08
C HIS A 322 -3.00 7.37 -7.33
N SER A 323 -4.20 7.96 -7.35
CA SER A 323 -4.70 8.80 -8.45
C SER A 323 -3.97 10.15 -8.55
N TYR A 324 -2.72 10.10 -9.00
CA TYR A 324 -1.84 11.25 -9.25
C TYR A 324 -2.23 12.04 -10.51
N PRO A 325 -1.92 13.34 -10.60
CA PRO A 325 -2.23 14.18 -11.76
C PRO A 325 -1.46 13.74 -13.01
N ALA A 326 -2.19 13.28 -14.02
CA ALA A 326 -1.63 12.72 -15.24
C ALA A 326 -2.48 13.01 -16.48
N GLU A 327 -1.81 13.18 -17.64
CA GLU A 327 -2.45 13.33 -18.95
C GLU A 327 -3.20 12.07 -19.38
N GLY A 328 -2.62 10.89 -19.10
CA GLY A 328 -3.14 9.60 -19.53
C GLY A 328 -3.35 8.61 -18.38
N MET A 329 -3.94 7.46 -18.72
CA MET A 329 -4.05 6.33 -17.80
C MET A 329 -2.66 5.70 -17.60
N GLY A 330 -2.03 6.00 -16.45
CA GLY A 330 -0.73 5.45 -16.07
C GLY A 330 0.50 6.14 -16.66
N TRP A 331 0.36 7.29 -17.32
CA TRP A 331 1.49 8.02 -17.92
C TRP A 331 1.25 9.52 -18.03
N GLY A 332 2.33 10.29 -18.21
CA GLY A 332 2.26 11.75 -18.37
C GLY A 332 1.97 12.47 -17.05
N PHE A 333 2.69 12.10 -15.99
CA PHE A 333 2.52 12.64 -14.63
C PHE A 333 3.01 14.08 -14.45
N TRP A 334 2.56 14.71 -13.36
CA TRP A 334 2.92 16.06 -12.90
C TRP A 334 2.53 17.19 -13.85
N VAL A 335 1.52 16.94 -14.68
CA VAL A 335 1.01 17.94 -15.63
C VAL A 335 0.15 19.00 -14.93
N PRO A 336 0.10 20.23 -15.45
CA PRO A 336 -0.82 21.26 -14.98
C PRO A 336 -2.28 20.81 -14.96
N TYR A 337 -3.08 21.44 -14.08
CA TYR A 337 -4.45 21.03 -13.76
C TYR A 337 -5.37 20.78 -14.98
N ASP A 338 -5.27 21.63 -16.00
CA ASP A 338 -6.07 21.56 -17.23
C ASP A 338 -5.86 20.28 -18.04
N ARG A 339 -4.73 19.58 -17.82
CA ARG A 339 -4.39 18.30 -18.44
C ARG A 339 -4.42 17.12 -17.46
N ALA A 340 -4.42 17.37 -16.15
CA ALA A 340 -4.34 16.35 -15.10
C ALA A 340 -5.60 15.49 -14.90
N GLY A 341 -6.73 15.89 -15.48
CA GLY A 341 -8.05 15.31 -15.21
C GLY A 341 -8.25 13.84 -15.60
N THR A 342 -7.30 13.21 -16.31
CA THR A 342 -7.32 11.75 -16.52
C THR A 342 -6.82 11.02 -15.28
N GLY A 343 -5.62 11.38 -14.80
CA GLY A 343 -5.01 10.76 -13.62
C GLY A 343 -5.76 11.04 -12.31
N LEU A 344 -6.32 12.24 -12.13
CA LEU A 344 -7.06 12.64 -10.92
C LEU A 344 -8.36 11.85 -10.68
N ARG A 345 -8.84 11.11 -11.69
CA ARG A 345 -10.02 10.23 -11.69
C ARG A 345 -9.68 8.77 -11.96
N PHE A 346 -8.40 8.39 -11.91
CA PHE A 346 -7.96 7.05 -12.29
C PHE A 346 -8.64 5.94 -11.45
N PHE A 347 -8.96 6.23 -10.18
CA PHE A 347 -9.78 5.38 -9.31
C PHE A 347 -11.12 4.93 -9.92
N GLU A 348 -11.77 5.73 -10.79
CA GLU A 348 -13.02 5.36 -11.46
C GLU A 348 -12.81 4.12 -12.37
N SER A 349 -11.66 4.06 -13.04
CA SER A 349 -11.24 2.92 -13.86
C SER A 349 -10.81 1.72 -13.01
N GLU A 350 -10.20 1.95 -11.84
CA GLU A 350 -9.79 0.89 -10.91
C GLU A 350 -11.01 0.20 -10.28
N LEU A 351 -11.98 0.97 -9.75
CA LEU A 351 -13.27 0.45 -9.27
C LEU A 351 -14.02 -0.35 -10.36
N THR A 352 -13.93 0.10 -11.61
CA THR A 352 -14.50 -0.59 -12.77
C THR A 352 -13.76 -1.90 -13.06
N ALA A 353 -12.43 -1.93 -12.96
CA ALA A 353 -11.63 -3.14 -13.14
C ALA A 353 -11.93 -4.21 -12.08
N ILE A 354 -12.07 -3.81 -10.81
CA ILE A 354 -12.43 -4.72 -9.71
C ILE A 354 -13.94 -4.98 -9.56
N ARG A 355 -14.78 -4.32 -10.38
CA ARG A 355 -16.24 -4.45 -10.41
C ARG A 355 -16.94 -4.11 -9.08
N ARG A 356 -16.38 -3.18 -8.29
CA ARG A 356 -16.87 -2.75 -6.97
C ARG A 356 -17.08 -1.23 -6.91
N ALA A 357 -17.97 -0.70 -7.74
CA ALA A 357 -18.30 0.73 -7.75
C ALA A 357 -18.91 1.26 -6.43
N ASP A 358 -19.32 0.33 -5.55
CA ASP A 358 -19.87 0.53 -4.21
C ASP A 358 -18.81 0.74 -3.12
N LEU A 359 -17.52 0.43 -3.36
CA LEU A 359 -16.48 0.57 -2.35
C LEU A 359 -16.13 2.05 -2.06
N PRO A 360 -15.91 2.41 -0.78
CA PRO A 360 -15.32 3.70 -0.43
C PRO A 360 -13.86 3.77 -0.90
N VAL A 361 -13.54 4.80 -1.69
CA VAL A 361 -12.20 5.08 -2.22
C VAL A 361 -11.42 5.96 -1.26
N PHE A 362 -10.19 5.54 -0.98
CA PHE A 362 -9.18 6.27 -0.25
C PHE A 362 -8.10 6.67 -1.26
N LEU A 363 -7.96 7.97 -1.54
CA LEU A 363 -6.81 8.44 -2.31
C LEU A 363 -5.61 8.51 -1.35
N THR A 364 -4.98 7.35 -1.15
CA THR A 364 -3.96 7.14 -0.10
C THR A 364 -2.65 7.84 -0.42
N GLU A 365 -2.38 8.15 -1.69
CA GLU A 365 -1.36 9.11 -2.13
C GLU A 365 -1.86 9.83 -3.39
N THR A 366 -1.63 11.15 -3.49
CA THR A 366 -1.92 11.98 -4.67
C THR A 366 -1.26 13.36 -4.49
N GLY A 367 -1.39 14.26 -5.46
CA GLY A 367 -0.97 15.66 -5.38
C GLY A 367 0.00 16.09 -6.48
N TRP A 368 0.42 17.35 -6.42
CA TRP A 368 1.45 17.93 -7.28
C TRP A 368 2.71 18.28 -6.49
N CYS A 369 3.80 18.44 -7.21
CA CYS A 369 5.12 18.80 -6.73
C CYS A 369 5.63 20.07 -7.43
N THR A 370 6.61 20.73 -6.80
CA THR A 370 7.34 21.84 -7.43
C THR A 370 8.43 21.38 -8.41
N PRO A 371 8.88 22.24 -9.35
CA PRO A 371 10.06 21.97 -10.17
C PRO A 371 11.28 21.62 -9.32
N GLY A 372 11.96 20.54 -9.69
CA GLY A 372 13.02 19.92 -8.90
C GLY A 372 13.48 18.61 -9.51
N GLU A 373 14.31 17.85 -8.79
CA GLU A 373 14.92 16.59 -9.28
C GLU A 373 13.87 15.57 -9.73
N ARG A 374 12.70 15.54 -9.06
CA ARG A 374 11.66 14.52 -9.27
C ARG A 374 10.65 14.87 -10.34
N CYS A 375 10.29 16.14 -10.45
CA CYS A 375 9.18 16.59 -11.30
C CYS A 375 9.61 17.45 -12.51
N ARG A 376 10.93 17.62 -12.70
CA ARG A 376 11.55 18.38 -13.79
C ARG A 376 10.91 19.77 -13.91
N GLU A 377 10.69 20.25 -15.13
CA GLU A 377 10.10 21.55 -15.46
C GLU A 377 8.55 21.49 -15.53
N ASN A 378 7.93 20.31 -15.32
CA ASN A 378 6.48 20.13 -15.42
C ASN A 378 5.73 20.57 -14.14
N GLY A 379 6.40 20.52 -12.98
CA GLY A 379 5.81 20.90 -11.69
C GLY A 379 5.36 22.36 -11.63
N GLY A 380 4.40 22.66 -10.77
CA GLY A 380 3.90 24.03 -10.57
C GLY A 380 4.68 24.80 -9.51
N THR A 381 4.58 26.13 -9.46
CA THR A 381 4.99 26.89 -8.25
C THR A 381 4.16 26.45 -7.03
N ARG A 382 4.57 26.79 -5.80
CA ARG A 382 3.80 26.40 -4.59
C ARG A 382 2.36 26.92 -4.62
N GLU A 383 2.15 28.08 -5.25
CA GLU A 383 0.85 28.73 -5.44
C GLU A 383 0.02 28.01 -6.52
N GLN A 384 0.66 27.55 -7.60
CA GLN A 384 0.01 26.71 -8.62
C GLN A 384 -0.38 25.36 -8.04
N VAL A 385 0.52 24.69 -7.31
CA VAL A 385 0.25 23.44 -6.58
C VAL A 385 -0.93 23.61 -5.61
N ALA A 386 -0.97 24.71 -4.87
CA ALA A 386 -2.08 25.04 -3.97
C ALA A 386 -3.43 25.16 -4.70
N GLU A 387 -3.45 25.91 -5.81
CA GLU A 387 -4.67 26.12 -6.59
C GLU A 387 -5.13 24.85 -7.31
N TRP A 388 -4.21 24.11 -7.93
CA TRP A 388 -4.51 22.85 -8.61
C TRP A 388 -5.04 21.79 -7.63
N THR A 389 -4.45 21.71 -6.44
CA THR A 389 -4.90 20.81 -5.36
C THR A 389 -6.29 21.20 -4.86
N ALA A 390 -6.53 22.49 -4.59
CA ALA A 390 -7.84 22.97 -4.15
C ALA A 390 -8.93 22.68 -5.19
N ARG A 391 -8.66 22.95 -6.48
CA ARG A 391 -9.59 22.63 -7.58
C ARG A 391 -9.82 21.13 -7.73
N ALA A 392 -8.83 20.27 -7.52
CA ALA A 392 -9.02 18.82 -7.55
C ALA A 392 -9.94 18.33 -6.42
N TYR A 393 -9.79 18.88 -5.21
CA TYR A 393 -10.74 18.67 -4.11
C TYR A 393 -12.16 19.10 -4.51
N GLU A 394 -12.35 20.28 -5.11
CA GLU A 394 -13.69 20.81 -5.41
C GLU A 394 -14.36 20.19 -6.64
N GLU A 395 -13.61 19.91 -7.72
CA GLU A 395 -14.15 19.48 -9.03
C GLU A 395 -14.15 17.95 -9.21
N PHE A 396 -13.26 17.21 -8.53
CA PHE A 396 -13.17 15.74 -8.67
C PHE A 396 -13.48 14.99 -7.38
N TRP A 397 -12.85 15.33 -6.26
CA TRP A 397 -12.81 14.42 -5.10
C TRP A 397 -13.97 14.59 -4.11
N LEU A 398 -14.24 15.81 -3.64
CA LEU A 398 -15.30 16.05 -2.64
C LEU A 398 -16.71 15.82 -3.21
N GLY A 399 -16.89 15.96 -4.52
CA GLY A 399 -18.15 15.72 -5.21
C GLY A 399 -18.43 14.26 -5.60
N HIS A 400 -17.39 13.42 -5.74
CA HIS A 400 -17.57 12.04 -6.19
C HIS A 400 -18.19 11.17 -5.07
N PRO A 401 -19.26 10.39 -5.32
CA PRO A 401 -19.97 9.66 -4.26
C PRO A 401 -19.05 8.69 -3.51
N SER A 402 -18.26 7.89 -4.22
CA SER A 402 -17.41 6.85 -3.64
C SER A 402 -16.17 7.36 -2.90
N VAL A 403 -15.72 8.61 -3.06
CA VAL A 403 -14.48 9.08 -2.40
C VAL A 403 -14.75 9.32 -0.92
N ALA A 404 -14.15 8.51 -0.05
CA ALA A 404 -14.27 8.60 1.40
C ALA A 404 -13.20 9.48 2.03
N ALA A 405 -11.96 9.42 1.52
CA ALA A 405 -10.83 10.18 2.04
C ALA A 405 -9.85 10.58 0.93
N VAL A 406 -9.20 11.73 1.11
CA VAL A 406 -8.05 12.17 0.31
C VAL A 406 -6.87 12.43 1.24
N MET A 407 -5.75 11.75 1.03
CA MET A 407 -4.52 11.90 1.82
C MET A 407 -3.34 12.13 0.88
N PRO A 408 -3.09 13.39 0.45
CA PRO A 408 -2.02 13.68 -0.49
C PRO A 408 -0.64 13.36 0.06
N PHE A 409 0.28 13.05 -0.85
CA PHE A 409 1.71 12.88 -0.55
C PHE A 409 2.38 14.24 -0.71
N MET A 410 2.88 14.90 0.34
CA MET A 410 2.81 14.51 1.76
C MET A 410 2.85 15.73 2.70
N LEU A 411 2.69 15.53 4.01
CA LEU A 411 2.79 16.63 4.99
C LEU A 411 4.17 17.29 5.02
N ARG A 412 5.20 16.61 5.54
CA ARG A 412 6.54 17.16 5.82
C ARG A 412 7.62 16.07 5.78
N ASP A 413 8.59 16.20 4.87
CA ASP A 413 9.88 15.48 4.94
C ASP A 413 10.96 16.27 4.17
N PRO A 414 12.20 16.44 4.72
CA PRO A 414 13.26 17.18 4.04
C PRO A 414 13.71 16.55 2.71
N GLY A 415 13.68 15.22 2.62
CA GLY A 415 13.99 14.44 1.44
C GLY A 415 12.84 14.36 0.42
N TRP A 416 11.63 14.81 0.77
CA TRP A 416 10.47 14.94 -0.15
C TRP A 416 9.92 16.37 -0.23
N ASN A 417 10.75 17.38 0.06
CA ASN A 417 10.28 18.76 0.19
C ASN A 417 9.56 19.31 -1.07
N ASP A 418 9.89 18.83 -2.28
CA ASP A 418 9.18 19.16 -3.53
C ASP A 418 7.68 18.81 -3.50
N PHE A 419 7.29 17.81 -2.71
CA PHE A 419 5.91 17.34 -2.47
C PHE A 419 5.34 17.81 -1.13
N ALA A 420 6.18 18.27 -0.20
CA ALA A 420 5.78 18.60 1.16
C ALA A 420 4.81 19.81 1.22
N TRP A 421 3.83 19.74 2.11
CA TRP A 421 2.86 20.80 2.42
C TRP A 421 3.34 21.72 3.53
N VAL A 422 4.29 21.26 4.35
CA VAL A 422 4.96 22.00 5.43
C VAL A 422 6.47 21.79 5.31
N ALA A 423 7.24 22.86 5.49
CA ALA A 423 8.70 22.83 5.46
C ALA A 423 9.27 22.11 6.71
N PRO A 424 10.56 21.69 6.70
CA PRO A 424 11.17 20.98 7.82
C PRO A 424 11.11 21.70 9.17
N ASP A 425 11.04 23.04 9.16
CA ASP A 425 10.96 23.91 10.34
C ASP A 425 9.53 24.19 10.84
N GLY A 426 8.50 23.64 10.17
CA GLY A 426 7.09 23.87 10.49
C GLY A 426 6.43 24.98 9.67
N THR A 427 7.15 25.69 8.79
CA THR A 427 6.55 26.74 7.95
C THR A 427 5.60 26.13 6.92
N HIS A 428 4.33 26.55 6.92
CA HIS A 428 3.35 26.10 5.94
C HIS A 428 3.73 26.54 4.51
N TYR A 429 3.52 25.67 3.53
CA TYR A 429 3.46 26.07 2.12
C TYR A 429 2.01 26.40 1.73
N PRO A 430 1.77 27.29 0.74
CA PRO A 430 0.43 27.74 0.32
C PRO A 430 -0.64 26.65 0.13
N VAL A 431 -0.26 25.43 -0.22
CA VAL A 431 -1.19 24.29 -0.38
C VAL A 431 -1.86 23.88 0.93
N TYR A 432 -1.12 23.92 2.05
CA TYR A 432 -1.64 23.62 3.38
C TYR A 432 -2.75 24.60 3.74
N ASP A 433 -2.46 25.91 3.73
CA ASP A 433 -3.42 26.94 4.13
C ASP A 433 -4.62 27.01 3.17
N ARG A 434 -4.43 26.78 1.86
CA ARG A 434 -5.50 26.75 0.86
C ARG A 434 -6.47 25.58 1.10
N VAL A 435 -5.97 24.38 1.37
CA VAL A 435 -6.80 23.18 1.62
C VAL A 435 -7.44 23.24 3.02
N ARG A 436 -6.71 23.71 4.03
CA ARG A 436 -7.24 24.01 5.37
C ARG A 436 -8.41 24.99 5.32
N ALA A 437 -8.28 26.09 4.57
CA ALA A 437 -9.34 27.07 4.36
C ALA A 437 -10.54 26.49 3.59
N LEU A 438 -10.29 25.64 2.58
CA LEU A 438 -11.35 24.92 1.86
C LEU A 438 -12.16 24.01 2.81
N ARG A 439 -11.50 23.23 3.68
CA ARG A 439 -12.17 22.47 4.75
C ARG A 439 -13.04 23.37 5.62
N CYS A 440 -12.49 24.50 6.11
CA CYS A 440 -13.24 25.43 6.96
C CYS A 440 -14.50 25.99 6.29
N GLY A 441 -14.45 26.27 4.98
CA GLY A 441 -15.61 26.72 4.21
C GLY A 441 -16.64 25.62 3.92
N ARG A 442 -16.23 24.34 3.93
CA ARG A 442 -17.10 23.18 3.64
C ARG A 442 -17.68 22.52 4.90
N ILE A 443 -17.03 22.64 6.06
CA ILE A 443 -17.45 22.00 7.33
C ILE A 443 -17.59 23.09 8.43
N PRO A 444 -18.74 23.77 8.53
CA PRO A 444 -18.95 24.85 9.49
C PRO A 444 -18.72 24.43 10.93
N GLY A 445 -18.09 25.32 11.73
CA GLY A 445 -17.85 25.10 13.15
C GLY A 445 -16.74 24.08 13.48
N ARG A 446 -15.96 23.62 12.50
CA ARG A 446 -14.80 22.71 12.72
C ARG A 446 -13.44 23.31 12.36
N CYS A 447 -13.32 24.64 12.50
CA CYS A 447 -12.05 25.36 12.54
C CYS A 447 -12.06 26.34 13.72
N PRO A 448 -10.88 26.63 14.32
CA PRO A 448 -10.72 27.63 15.37
C PRO A 448 -10.90 29.08 14.85
#